data_AF-A0A5E6NQ19-F1
#
_entry.id   AF-A0A5E6NQ19-F1
#
_cell.length_a   1.000
_cell.length_b   1.000
_cell.length_c   1.000
_cell.angle_alpha   90.00
_cell.angle_beta   90.00
_cell.angle_gamma   90.00
#
_symmetry.space_group_name_H-M   'P 1'
#
loop_
_entity.id
_entity.type
_entity.pdbx_description
1 polymer ?
#
loop_
_entity_poly.entity_id
_entity_poly.type
_entity_poly.pdbx_seq_one_letter_code
_entity_poly.pdbx_strand_id
1 'polypeptide(L)'
;MNKIFTLRSPLYIKYPNGETRVIEEIFQHPEGILYFELFWEKDPRYGIHLIKGKITGDGPWRVGECSFHLLGCNHTHHKCVKCTVFGSKNCYKLKPI
;
A
#
# COMPACT_ATOMS: atom_id res chain seq x y z
N MET A 1 12.52 2.18 14.40
CA MET A 1 12.13 1.97 12.99
C MET A 1 10.66 1.58 12.96
N ASN A 2 9.82 2.19 12.12
CA ASN A 2 8.38 1.90 12.10
C ASN A 2 8.13 0.54 11.40
N LYS A 3 7.25 -0.30 11.97
CA LYS A 3 6.98 -1.66 11.47
C LYS A 3 6.47 -1.69 10.04
N ILE A 4 5.77 -0.63 9.59
CA ILE A 4 5.23 -0.57 8.22
C ILE A 4 6.32 -0.86 7.16
N PHE A 5 7.55 -0.35 7.35
CA PHE A 5 8.68 -0.53 6.42
C PHE A 5 9.36 -1.90 6.48
N THR A 6 8.93 -2.77 7.40
CA THR A 6 9.51 -4.12 7.58
C THR A 6 8.57 -5.23 7.08
N LEU A 7 7.37 -4.86 6.64
CA LEU A 7 6.36 -5.81 6.21
C LEU A 7 6.68 -6.35 4.83
N ARG A 8 6.44 -7.64 4.64
CA ARG A 8 6.52 -8.30 3.33
C ARG A 8 5.15 -8.50 2.68
N SER A 9 4.09 -8.29 3.43
CA SER A 9 2.73 -8.41 2.93
C SER A 9 2.36 -7.17 2.13
N PRO A 10 1.62 -7.32 1.00
CA PRO A 10 1.18 -6.19 0.21
C PRO A 10 0.31 -5.24 1.05
N LEU A 11 0.38 -3.95 0.72
CA LEU A 11 -0.36 -2.89 1.40
C LEU A 11 -1.33 -2.21 0.43
N TYR A 12 -2.33 -1.54 0.99
CA TYR A 12 -3.12 -0.55 0.27
C TYR A 12 -3.29 0.71 1.11
N ILE A 13 -3.45 1.85 0.44
CA ILE A 13 -3.74 3.14 1.04
C ILE A 13 -5.21 3.50 0.81
N LYS A 14 -5.86 4.05 1.85
CA LYS A 14 -7.16 4.70 1.78
C LYS A 14 -6.98 6.21 1.96
N TYR A 15 -7.50 6.94 0.99
CA TYR A 15 -7.56 8.40 0.99
C TYR A 15 -8.86 8.90 1.66
N PRO A 16 -8.87 10.15 2.16
CA PRO A 16 -10.05 10.73 2.81
C PRO A 16 -11.26 10.88 1.86
N ASN A 17 -11.02 10.95 0.55
CA ASN A 17 -12.08 10.97 -0.49
C ASN A 17 -12.71 9.57 -0.72
N GLY A 18 -12.29 8.54 0.01
CA GLY A 18 -12.75 7.16 -0.16
C GLY A 18 -12.02 6.36 -1.24
N GLU A 19 -11.11 6.99 -2.00
CA GLU A 19 -10.28 6.31 -2.99
C GLU A 19 -9.31 5.33 -2.32
N THR A 20 -9.08 4.19 -2.97
CA THR A 20 -8.16 3.16 -2.48
C THR A 20 -7.18 2.78 -3.59
N ARG A 21 -5.89 2.74 -3.24
CA ARG A 21 -4.81 2.35 -4.16
C ARG A 21 -3.97 1.22 -3.56
N VAL A 22 -3.57 0.28 -4.41
CA VAL A 22 -2.68 -0.81 -4.01
C VAL A 22 -1.24 -0.32 -4.15
N ILE A 23 -0.43 -0.64 -3.14
CA ILE A 23 0.95 -0.20 -3.06
C ILE A 23 1.86 -1.32 -3.56
N GLU A 24 2.80 -0.96 -4.45
CA GLU A 24 3.87 -1.85 -4.91
C GLU A 24 5.04 -1.84 -3.94
N GLU A 25 5.50 -0.65 -3.54
CA GLU A 25 6.63 -0.46 -2.64
C GLU A 25 6.48 0.80 -1.78
N ILE A 26 7.07 0.81 -0.58
CA ILE A 26 7.09 1.94 0.34
C ILE A 26 8.51 2.31 0.77
N PHE A 27 8.75 3.60 0.93
CA PHE A 27 10.03 4.13 1.38
C PHE A 27 9.82 5.13 2.51
N GLN A 28 10.72 5.10 3.48
CA GLN A 28 10.77 6.11 4.53
C GLN A 28 11.23 7.44 3.93
N HIS A 29 10.47 8.50 4.16
CA HIS A 29 10.79 9.86 3.72
C HIS A 29 10.80 10.82 4.92
N PRO A 30 11.69 11.85 4.97
CA PRO A 30 11.72 12.81 6.09
C PRO A 30 10.37 13.49 6.35
N GLU A 31 9.58 13.72 5.29
CA GLU A 31 8.25 14.34 5.39
C GLU A 31 7.10 13.33 5.60
N GLY A 32 7.35 12.01 5.55
CA GLY A 32 6.29 11.00 5.68
C GLY A 32 6.61 9.68 4.96
N ILE A 33 5.71 9.25 4.06
CA ILE A 33 5.85 8.00 3.29
C ILE A 33 5.84 8.30 1.80
N LEU A 34 6.89 7.88 1.11
CA LEU A 34 6.91 7.77 -0.35
C LEU A 34 6.44 6.37 -0.73
N TYR A 35 5.49 6.24 -1.65
CA TYR A 35 5.05 4.93 -2.12
C TYR A 35 4.86 4.91 -3.63
N PHE A 36 5.04 3.73 -4.21
CA PHE A 36 4.80 3.47 -5.62
C PHE A 36 3.45 2.77 -5.76
N GLU A 37 2.56 3.29 -6.61
CA GLU A 37 1.30 2.62 -6.93
C GLU A 37 1.56 1.35 -7.75
N LEU A 38 0.75 0.31 -7.53
CA LEU A 38 0.83 -0.91 -8.33
C LEU A 38 0.73 -0.60 -9.83
N PHE A 39 1.72 -1.06 -10.60
CA PHE A 39 1.84 -0.84 -12.04
C PHE A 39 2.24 0.58 -12.47
N TRP A 40 2.84 1.38 -11.58
CA TRP A 40 3.35 2.72 -11.87
C TRP A 40 4.26 2.79 -13.11
N GLU A 41 5.06 1.75 -13.38
CA GLU A 41 5.95 1.73 -14.56
C GLU A 41 5.21 1.47 -15.88
N LYS A 42 4.00 0.90 -15.84
CA LYS A 42 3.31 0.38 -17.03
C LYS A 42 2.25 1.34 -17.57
N ASP A 43 1.72 2.21 -16.73
CA ASP A 43 0.63 3.10 -17.08
C ASP A 43 0.81 4.45 -16.36
N PRO A 44 0.91 5.57 -17.10
CA PRO A 44 1.15 6.89 -16.52
C PRO A 44 0.01 7.41 -15.64
N ARG A 45 -1.14 6.74 -15.62
CA ARG A 45 -2.23 7.03 -14.68
C ARG A 45 -1.89 6.62 -13.25
N TYR A 46 -0.95 5.70 -13.07
CA TYR A 46 -0.42 5.28 -11.79
C TYR A 46 0.91 5.99 -11.55
N GLY A 47 1.19 6.31 -10.29
CA GLY A 47 2.31 7.18 -9.98
C GLY A 47 3.05 6.87 -8.70
N ILE A 48 4.05 7.69 -8.48
CA ILE A 48 4.83 7.77 -7.24
C ILE A 48 4.23 8.90 -6.41
N HIS A 49 3.93 8.62 -5.14
CA HIS A 49 3.23 9.54 -4.27
C HIS A 49 3.97 9.74 -2.95
N LEU A 50 4.11 11.00 -2.54
CA LEU A 50 4.57 11.37 -1.20
C LEU A 50 3.37 11.75 -0.32
N ILE A 51 3.10 10.95 0.69
CA ILE A 51 2.11 11.24 1.72
C ILE A 51 2.82 11.91 2.89
N LYS A 52 2.55 13.19 3.09
CA LYS A 52 3.16 13.97 4.17
C LYS A 52 2.45 13.73 5.50
N GLY A 53 3.22 13.66 6.58
CA GLY A 53 2.72 13.57 7.94
C GLY A 53 3.52 12.60 8.82
N LYS A 54 3.28 12.68 10.12
CA LYS A 54 3.86 11.74 11.08
C LYS A 54 3.17 10.39 10.95
N ILE A 55 3.96 9.32 10.90
CA ILE A 55 3.43 7.96 10.90
C ILE A 55 3.00 7.60 12.32
N THR A 56 1.75 7.16 12.46
CA THR A 56 1.16 6.74 13.74
C THR A 56 0.46 5.40 13.62
N GLY A 57 0.28 4.72 14.76
CA GLY A 57 -0.29 3.37 14.84
C GLY A 57 0.74 2.26 14.58
N ASP A 58 0.34 1.05 14.92
CA ASP A 58 1.11 -0.20 14.71
C ASP A 58 0.46 -1.11 13.65
N GLY A 59 -0.50 -0.55 12.90
CA GLY A 59 -1.34 -1.25 11.95
C GLY A 59 -2.82 -1.20 12.36
N PRO A 60 -3.74 -0.80 11.45
CA PRO A 60 -3.49 0.03 10.27
C PRO A 60 -2.75 1.33 10.65
N TRP A 61 -1.85 1.79 9.77
CA TRP A 61 -1.04 2.99 10.03
C TRP A 61 -1.74 4.23 9.49
N ARG A 62 -1.53 5.37 10.15
CA ARG A 62 -2.04 6.67 9.68
C ARG A 62 -0.89 7.62 9.37
N VAL A 63 -1.00 8.35 8.27
CA VAL A 63 -0.05 9.39 7.84
C VAL A 63 -0.86 10.54 7.22
N GLY A 64 -0.86 11.69 7.89
CA GLY A 64 -1.81 12.75 7.57
C GLY A 64 -3.24 12.23 7.66
N GLU A 65 -4.04 12.50 6.63
CA GLU A 65 -5.43 12.05 6.52
C GLU A 65 -5.57 10.65 5.86
N CYS A 66 -4.45 10.03 5.49
CA CYS A 66 -4.45 8.73 4.82
C CYS A 66 -4.25 7.58 5.82
N SER A 67 -4.77 6.41 5.48
CA SER A 67 -4.53 5.19 6.25
C SER A 67 -4.00 4.04 5.39
N PHE A 68 -3.01 3.32 5.90
CA PHE A 68 -2.32 2.21 5.26
C PHE A 68 -2.73 0.91 5.93
N HIS A 69 -3.09 -0.08 5.12
CA HIS A 69 -3.67 -1.34 5.58
C HIS A 69 -2.98 -2.51 4.91
N LEU A 70 -2.91 -3.63 5.63
CA LEU A 70 -2.53 -4.91 5.03
C LEU A 70 -3.57 -5.34 4.00
N LEU A 71 -3.11 -5.67 2.81
CA LEU A 71 -3.92 -6.33 1.80
C LEU A 71 -4.06 -7.81 2.19
N GLY A 72 -5.12 -8.12 2.94
CA GLY A 72 -5.42 -9.48 3.36
C GLY A 72 -6.05 -10.31 2.24
N CYS A 73 -5.57 -11.55 2.05
CA CYS A 73 -6.34 -12.61 1.39
C CYS A 73 -7.08 -13.40 2.46
N ASN A 74 -8.37 -13.12 2.68
CA ASN A 74 -9.38 -14.08 3.19
C ASN A 74 -10.75 -13.39 3.33
N HIS A 75 -11.75 -13.89 2.59
CA HIS A 75 -13.22 -13.91 2.77
C HIS A 75 -14.03 -12.83 3.55
N THR A 76 -13.49 -11.69 3.99
CA THR A 76 -14.26 -10.69 4.78
C THR A 76 -14.09 -9.22 4.39
N HIS A 77 -13.38 -8.90 3.30
CA HIS A 77 -13.35 -7.52 2.78
C HIS A 77 -13.88 -7.42 1.35
N HIS A 78 -15.15 -7.04 1.24
CA HIS A 78 -15.96 -6.99 0.01
C HIS A 78 -15.61 -5.88 -1.01
N LYS A 79 -14.52 -5.10 -0.87
CA LYS A 79 -14.35 -3.88 -1.70
C LYS A 79 -12.98 -3.59 -2.33
N CYS A 80 -12.06 -4.55 -2.41
CA CYS A 80 -10.93 -4.44 -3.34
C CYS A 80 -11.15 -5.39 -4.53
N VAL A 81 -11.90 -4.94 -5.53
CA VAL A 81 -12.16 -5.69 -6.79
C VAL A 81 -10.85 -6.04 -7.53
N LYS A 82 -9.75 -5.33 -7.25
CA LYS A 82 -8.41 -5.64 -7.79
C LYS A 82 -7.75 -6.88 -7.15
N CYS A 83 -8.22 -7.37 -6.01
CA CYS A 83 -7.66 -8.60 -5.40
C CYS A 83 -7.92 -9.85 -6.23
N THR A 84 -8.97 -9.89 -7.05
CA THR A 84 -9.30 -11.07 -7.89
C THR A 84 -8.23 -11.31 -8.97
N VAL A 85 -7.46 -10.28 -9.33
CA VAL A 85 -6.30 -10.39 -10.26
C VAL A 85 -5.04 -10.92 -9.55
N PHE A 86 -5.01 -10.87 -8.21
CA PHE A 86 -3.94 -11.41 -7.37
C PHE A 86 -4.11 -12.90 -7.05
N GLY A 87 -4.88 -13.64 -7.88
CA GLY A 87 -5.11 -15.08 -7.73
C GLY A 87 -3.81 -15.85 -7.56
N SER A 88 -3.54 -16.24 -6.30
CA SER A 88 -2.61 -17.25 -5.76
C SER A 88 -1.17 -17.36 -6.27
N LYS A 89 -0.78 -16.72 -7.38
CA LYS A 89 0.54 -16.85 -7.99
C LYS A 89 1.41 -15.60 -7.80
N ASN A 90 0.82 -14.45 -7.47
CA ASN A 90 1.55 -13.19 -7.32
C ASN A 90 1.78 -12.73 -5.88
N CYS A 91 1.08 -13.27 -4.87
CA CYS A 91 1.48 -13.07 -3.46
C CYS A 91 2.89 -13.61 -3.16
N TYR A 92 3.39 -14.56 -3.97
CA TYR A 92 4.71 -15.17 -3.83
C TYR A 92 5.75 -14.64 -4.83
N LYS A 93 5.37 -13.74 -5.76
CA LYS A 93 6.26 -13.20 -6.81
C LYS A 93 6.87 -11.84 -6.49
N LEU A 94 6.64 -11.28 -5.31
CA LEU A 94 7.53 -10.29 -4.71
C LEU A 94 8.81 -11.01 -4.24
N LYS A 95 9.56 -11.58 -5.19
CA LYS A 95 10.89 -12.14 -4.95
C LYS A 95 11.93 -11.04 -5.09
N PRO A 96 12.96 -11.06 -4.25
CA PRO A 96 13.95 -10.01 -4.14
C PRO A 96 14.85 -9.99 -5.38
N ILE A 97 15.27 -8.79 -5.79
CA ILE A 97 16.58 -8.59 -6.40
C ILE A 97 17.56 -8.32 -5.25
#